data_AF-A0AAW4BIZ5-F1
#
_entry.id   AF-A0AAW4BIZ5-F1
#
_cell.length_a   1.000
_cell.length_b   1.000
_cell.length_c   1.000
_cell.angle_alpha   90.00
_cell.angle_beta   90.00
_cell.angle_gamma   90.00
#
_symmetry.space_group_name_H-M   'P 1'
#
loop_
_entity.id
_entity.type
_entity.pdbx_description
1 polymer ?
#
loop_
_entity_poly.entity_id
_entity_poly.type
_entity_poly.pdbx_seq_one_letter_code
_entity_poly.pdbx_strand_id
1 'polypeptide(L)'
;MAIQDESLHRVEDPYSYLIMFSPEDGSTAQVKRDQNYKLISPIIHLEEYYQPKQRAKAIDLVMANHKTTKQTLYRLIRQYWQRGQIVNALLPDYKNSGAKGKKRTPGKTKLGRPRKYDPGSGVNVDEFIEKLFRIAIQKYLLTEKGYSFPYAHRRFKDMYET
;
A
#
# COMPACT_ATOMS: atom_id res chain seq x y z
N MET A 1 9.74 27.98 23.87
CA MET A 1 9.37 28.09 22.44
C MET A 1 8.23 27.15 21.96
N ALA A 2 7.46 26.51 22.84
CA ALA A 2 6.12 25.97 22.53
C ALA A 2 5.35 25.72 23.83
N ILE A 3 6.08 25.36 24.89
CA ILE A 3 5.56 25.17 26.24
C ILE A 3 5.15 26.50 26.91
N GLN A 4 5.70 27.64 26.47
CA GLN A 4 5.45 28.95 27.08
C GLN A 4 4.18 29.65 26.58
N ASP A 5 3.59 29.22 25.46
CA ASP A 5 2.39 29.84 24.87
C ASP A 5 1.09 29.10 25.22
N GLU A 6 1.14 28.09 26.11
CA GLU A 6 -0.01 27.28 26.57
C GLU A 6 -0.91 26.67 25.46
N SER A 7 -0.50 26.74 24.19
CA SER A 7 -1.33 26.34 23.05
C SER A 7 -1.25 24.84 22.73
N LEU A 8 -1.18 23.98 23.76
CA LEU A 8 -1.18 22.54 23.60
C LEU A 8 -2.63 22.03 23.55
N HIS A 9 -3.09 21.66 22.36
CA HIS A 9 -4.37 20.98 22.18
C HIS A 9 -4.15 19.47 22.16
N ARG A 10 -4.99 18.73 22.89
CA ARG A 10 -5.00 17.26 22.79
C ARG A 10 -5.47 16.88 21.38
N VAL A 11 -4.71 16.01 20.74
CA VAL A 11 -5.06 15.40 19.45
C VAL A 11 -5.36 13.93 19.70
N GLU A 12 -6.40 13.42 19.04
CA GLU A 12 -6.70 11.99 19.06
C GLU A 12 -5.60 11.21 18.32
N ASP A 13 -5.06 10.16 18.96
CA ASP A 13 -4.08 9.29 18.32
C ASP A 13 -4.79 8.38 17.29
N PRO A 14 -4.51 8.53 15.98
CA PRO A 14 -5.13 7.71 14.93
C PRO A 14 -4.77 6.22 15.02
N TYR A 15 -3.77 5.85 15.84
CA TYR A 15 -3.30 4.47 16.03
C TYR A 15 -3.69 3.86 17.38
N SER A 16 -4.44 4.58 18.22
CA SER A 16 -4.87 4.14 19.56
C SER A 16 -5.57 2.76 19.56
N TYR A 17 -6.31 2.44 18.49
CA TYR A 17 -6.97 1.15 18.29
C TYR A 17 -6.01 -0.05 18.33
N LEU A 18 -4.71 0.13 18.07
CA LEU A 18 -3.71 -0.95 18.06
C LEU A 18 -3.45 -1.51 19.47
N ILE A 19 -3.72 -0.74 20.52
CA ILE A 19 -3.57 -1.17 21.92
C ILE A 19 -4.55 -2.32 22.22
N MET A 20 -5.79 -2.19 21.74
CA MET A 20 -6.86 -3.16 21.98
C MET A 20 -6.96 -4.24 20.91
N PHE A 21 -6.20 -4.10 19.81
CA PHE A 21 -6.29 -5.02 18.69
C PHE A 21 -5.54 -6.33 18.98
N SER A 22 -6.26 -7.45 18.98
CA SER A 22 -5.63 -8.78 19.04
C SER A 22 -5.75 -9.46 17.68
N PRO A 23 -4.64 -9.72 16.96
CA PRO A 23 -4.70 -10.53 15.75
C PRO A 23 -5.09 -11.96 16.11
N GLU A 24 -5.79 -12.66 15.21
CA GLU A 24 -6.07 -14.09 15.35
C GLU A 24 -4.75 -14.89 15.50
N ASP A 25 -4.76 -15.88 16.38
CA ASP A 25 -3.61 -16.74 16.64
C ASP A 25 -3.25 -17.57 15.40
N GLY A 26 -1.96 -17.62 15.09
CA GLY A 26 -1.42 -18.24 13.88
C GLY A 26 -1.67 -17.45 12.59
N SER A 27 -2.35 -16.31 12.64
CA SER A 27 -2.63 -15.51 11.45
C SER A 27 -1.35 -14.97 10.82
N THR A 28 -1.38 -14.75 9.49
CA THR A 28 -0.25 -14.14 8.77
C THR A 28 0.11 -12.75 9.32
N ALA A 29 -0.85 -12.04 9.90
CA ALA A 29 -0.64 -10.74 10.52
C ALA A 29 0.16 -10.85 11.82
N GLN A 30 -0.22 -11.78 12.71
CA GLN A 30 0.50 -12.06 13.96
C GLN A 30 1.94 -12.50 13.68
N VAL A 31 2.11 -13.49 12.79
CA VAL A 31 3.45 -14.02 12.45
C VAL A 31 4.36 -12.92 11.90
N LYS A 32 3.87 -12.05 11.01
CA LYS A 32 4.66 -10.94 10.48
C LYS A 32 4.98 -9.89 11.54
N ARG A 33 4.02 -9.57 12.41
CA ARG A 33 4.23 -8.63 13.54
C ARG A 33 5.39 -9.11 14.40
N ASP A 34 5.36 -10.37 14.81
CA ASP A 34 6.34 -10.94 15.74
C ASP A 34 7.72 -11.07 15.09
N GLN A 35 7.79 -11.50 13.84
CA GLN A 35 9.02 -11.53 13.06
C GLN A 35 9.64 -10.13 12.90
N ASN A 36 8.83 -9.13 12.55
CA ASN A 36 9.29 -7.75 12.40
C ASN A 36 9.76 -7.18 13.75
N TYR A 37 9.04 -7.46 14.84
CA TYR A 37 9.41 -7.00 16.18
C TYR A 37 10.77 -7.57 16.59
N LYS A 38 10.95 -8.89 16.42
CA LYS A 38 12.23 -9.56 16.67
C LYS A 38 13.36 -8.97 15.81
N LEU A 39 13.10 -8.69 14.54
CA LEU A 39 14.08 -8.14 13.61
C LEU A 39 14.59 -6.75 14.04
N ILE A 40 13.71 -5.86 14.49
CA ILE A 40 14.09 -4.49 14.87
C ILE A 40 14.45 -4.33 16.35
N SER A 41 14.16 -5.35 17.18
CA SER A 41 14.42 -5.33 18.63
C SER A 41 15.83 -4.85 19.01
N PRO A 42 16.93 -5.29 18.35
CA PRO A 42 18.28 -4.82 18.67
C PRO A 42 18.49 -3.30 18.44
N ILE A 43 17.64 -2.68 17.63
CA ILE A 43 17.75 -1.27 17.24
C ILE A 43 16.87 -0.40 18.14
N ILE A 44 15.65 -0.86 18.45
CA ILE A 44 14.68 -0.09 19.24
C ILE A 44 14.97 -0.12 20.75
N HIS A 45 15.70 -1.13 21.24
CA HIS A 45 16.12 -1.23 22.65
C HIS A 45 17.52 -0.65 22.91
N LEU A 46 18.19 -0.11 21.90
CA LEU A 46 19.46 0.60 22.09
C LEU A 46 19.19 1.88 22.89
N GLU A 47 19.86 2.11 24.02
CA GLU A 47 19.67 3.32 24.83
C GLU A 47 19.79 4.61 23.99
N GLU A 48 20.80 4.64 23.11
CA GLU A 48 21.10 5.76 22.23
C GLU A 48 20.43 5.62 20.85
N TYR A 49 19.30 4.91 20.73
CA TYR A 49 18.62 4.72 19.43
C TYR A 49 18.30 6.05 18.72
N TYR A 50 18.14 7.14 19.48
CA TYR A 50 17.89 8.48 18.95
C TYR A 50 19.14 9.08 18.26
N GLN A 51 20.34 8.67 18.66
CA GLN A 51 21.59 9.12 18.04
C GLN A 51 21.79 8.49 16.65
N PRO A 52 21.88 9.29 15.56
CA PRO A 52 21.93 8.75 14.20
C PRO A 52 23.11 7.81 13.93
N LYS A 53 24.29 8.11 14.49
CA LYS A 53 25.51 7.29 14.31
C LYS A 53 25.37 5.92 14.96
N GLN A 54 24.84 5.87 16.19
CA GLN A 54 24.66 4.62 16.93
C GLN A 54 23.58 3.76 16.30
N ARG A 55 22.46 4.39 15.92
CA ARG A 55 21.39 3.73 15.17
C ARG A 55 21.87 3.15 13.84
N ALA A 56 22.72 3.88 13.10
CA ALA A 56 23.27 3.38 11.84
C ALA A 56 24.11 2.11 12.06
N LYS A 57 24.99 2.09 13.07
CA LYS A 57 25.78 0.89 13.42
C LYS A 57 24.88 -0.30 13.78
N ALA A 58 23.83 -0.08 14.57
CA ALA A 58 22.89 -1.14 14.93
C ALA A 58 22.12 -1.67 13.70
N ILE A 59 21.72 -0.79 12.78
CA ILE A 59 21.11 -1.18 11.50
C ILE A 59 22.07 -2.04 10.68
N ASP A 60 23.33 -1.63 10.55
CA ASP A 60 24.34 -2.36 9.77
C ASP A 60 24.61 -3.75 10.36
N LEU A 61 24.65 -3.87 11.70
CA LEU A 61 24.74 -5.16 12.39
C LEU A 61 23.55 -6.08 12.10
N VAL A 62 22.32 -5.55 12.16
CA VAL A 62 21.12 -6.32 11.84
C VAL A 62 21.12 -6.75 10.38
N MET A 63 21.58 -5.90 9.46
CA MET A 63 21.71 -6.25 8.04
C MET A 63 22.75 -7.34 7.78
N ALA A 64 23.85 -7.36 8.53
CA ALA A 64 24.88 -8.39 8.39
C ALA A 64 24.38 -9.77 8.84
N ASN A 65 23.52 -9.82 9.85
CA ASN A 65 23.04 -11.06 10.46
C ASN A 65 21.71 -11.58 9.89
N HIS A 66 20.98 -10.76 9.13
CA HIS A 66 19.66 -11.10 8.61
C HIS A 66 19.53 -10.76 7.12
N LYS A 67 18.73 -11.57 6.39
CA LYS A 67 18.37 -11.28 4.99
C LYS A 67 17.34 -10.14 4.91
N THR A 68 17.76 -8.92 5.17
CA THR A 68 16.93 -7.70 5.14
C THR A 68 17.66 -6.54 4.45
N THR A 69 16.96 -5.43 4.26
CA THR A 69 17.51 -4.22 3.65
C THR A 69 17.37 -3.03 4.58
N LYS A 70 18.25 -2.02 4.40
CA LYS A 70 18.19 -0.75 5.13
C LYS A 70 16.82 -0.08 5.00
N GLN A 71 16.23 -0.14 3.81
CA GLN A 71 14.89 0.40 3.53
C GLN A 71 13.81 -0.28 4.38
N THR A 72 13.85 -1.63 4.48
CA THR A 72 12.90 -2.39 5.30
C THR A 72 13.04 -2.03 6.77
N LEU A 73 14.27 -1.98 7.29
CA LEU A 73 14.52 -1.61 8.68
C LEU A 73 14.03 -0.20 9.01
N TYR A 74 14.35 0.80 8.18
CA TYR A 74 13.86 2.16 8.39
C TYR A 74 12.34 2.26 8.35
N ARG A 75 11.68 1.54 7.44
CA ARG A 75 10.22 1.50 7.37
C ARG A 75 9.63 0.95 8.68
N LEU A 76 10.16 -0.17 9.17
CA LEU A 76 9.66 -0.84 10.38
C LEU A 76 9.92 -0.01 11.65
N ILE A 77 11.13 0.53 11.82
CA ILE A 77 11.48 1.36 12.97
C ILE A 77 10.61 2.63 13.01
N ARG A 78 10.45 3.30 11.86
CA ARG A 78 9.57 4.47 11.75
C ARG A 78 8.13 4.12 12.10
N GLN A 79 7.63 3.00 11.56
CA GLN A 79 6.29 2.49 11.86
C GLN A 79 6.10 2.21 13.36
N TYR A 80 7.10 1.62 14.02
CA TYR A 80 7.09 1.35 15.46
C TYR A 80 6.98 2.63 16.29
N TRP A 81 7.85 3.63 16.01
CA TRP A 81 7.86 4.88 16.76
C TRP A 81 6.64 5.77 16.50
N GLN A 82 6.15 5.81 15.26
CA GLN A 82 4.98 6.62 14.91
C GLN A 82 3.67 6.08 15.49
N ARG A 83 3.60 4.80 15.83
CA ARG A 83 2.36 4.11 16.27
C ARG A 83 2.41 3.70 17.75
N GLY A 84 3.11 4.47 18.57
CA GLY A 84 3.06 4.32 20.03
C GLY A 84 4.02 3.27 20.62
N GLN A 85 4.99 2.76 19.86
CA GLN A 85 6.05 1.88 20.38
C GLN A 85 5.55 0.60 21.07
N ILE A 86 4.47 0.02 20.53
CA ILE A 86 3.94 -1.27 20.97
C ILE A 86 4.18 -2.34 19.91
N VAL A 87 4.20 -3.63 20.29
CA VAL A 87 4.41 -4.73 19.34
C VAL A 87 3.40 -4.69 18.18
N ASN A 88 2.15 -4.36 18.48
CA ASN A 88 1.07 -4.20 17.49
C ASN A 88 1.28 -3.04 16.50
N ALA A 89 2.21 -2.12 16.74
CA ALA A 89 2.61 -1.10 15.77
C ALA A 89 3.07 -1.73 14.44
N LEU A 90 3.64 -2.94 14.50
CA LEU A 90 4.20 -3.67 13.37
C LEU A 90 3.20 -4.58 12.65
N LEU A 91 1.92 -4.53 13.03
CA LEU A 91 0.87 -5.20 12.28
C LEU A 91 0.78 -4.65 10.85
N PRO A 92 0.57 -5.52 9.85
CA PRO A 92 0.36 -5.08 8.48
C PRO A 92 -1.01 -4.40 8.33
N ASP A 93 -1.07 -3.31 7.58
CA ASP A 93 -2.33 -2.59 7.28
C ASP A 93 -3.15 -3.29 6.19
N TYR A 94 -3.33 -4.62 6.29
CA TYR A 94 -4.09 -5.37 5.29
C TYR A 94 -5.54 -4.96 5.21
N LYS A 95 -6.12 -4.40 6.28
CA LYS A 95 -7.46 -3.79 6.24
C LYS A 95 -7.58 -2.66 5.21
N ASN A 96 -6.47 -1.96 4.93
CA ASN A 96 -6.38 -0.91 3.92
C ASN A 96 -5.95 -1.46 2.56
N SER A 97 -5.73 -2.77 2.48
CA SER A 97 -5.25 -3.45 1.29
C SER A 97 -6.33 -4.37 0.76
N GLY A 98 -6.40 -4.48 -0.56
CA GLY A 98 -7.23 -5.48 -1.21
C GLY A 98 -8.50 -4.94 -1.86
N ALA A 99 -8.89 -5.72 -2.84
CA ALA A 99 -10.20 -5.89 -3.47
C ALA A 99 -10.06 -7.07 -4.45
N LYS A 100 -9.19 -8.06 -4.11
CA LYS A 100 -8.83 -9.14 -5.04
C LYS A 100 -10.09 -9.95 -5.31
N GLY A 101 -10.48 -10.04 -6.58
CA GLY A 101 -11.71 -10.69 -7.01
C GLY A 101 -13.00 -9.87 -6.78
N LYS A 102 -12.95 -8.71 -6.13
CA LYS A 102 -14.10 -7.81 -5.98
C LYS A 102 -14.09 -6.77 -7.11
N LYS A 103 -15.21 -6.66 -7.85
CA LYS A 103 -15.39 -5.61 -8.85
C LYS A 103 -15.35 -4.24 -8.16
N ARG A 104 -14.55 -3.32 -8.70
CA ARG A 104 -14.53 -1.94 -8.22
C ARG A 104 -15.66 -1.18 -8.89
N THR A 105 -16.58 -0.65 -8.10
CA THR A 105 -17.67 0.18 -8.64
C THR A 105 -17.14 1.58 -8.86
N PRO A 106 -17.13 2.10 -10.10
CA PRO A 106 -16.69 3.46 -10.36
C PRO A 106 -17.61 4.46 -9.66
N GLY A 107 -17.02 5.37 -8.88
CA GLY A 107 -17.72 6.51 -8.28
C GLY A 107 -17.67 7.75 -9.18
N LYS A 108 -17.89 8.94 -8.59
CA LYS A 108 -17.73 10.23 -9.30
C LYS A 108 -16.31 10.46 -9.81
N THR A 109 -15.30 9.96 -9.08
CA THR A 109 -13.89 10.06 -9.45
C THR A 109 -13.47 8.90 -10.35
N LYS A 110 -12.61 9.21 -11.33
CA LYS A 110 -12.03 8.19 -12.21
C LYS A 110 -11.21 7.17 -11.42
N LEU A 111 -11.42 5.87 -11.69
CA LEU A 111 -10.62 4.77 -11.19
C LEU A 111 -9.26 4.71 -11.90
N GLY A 112 -8.22 4.32 -11.15
CA GLY A 112 -6.86 4.27 -11.67
C GLY A 112 -6.20 5.65 -11.75
N ARG A 113 -5.09 5.74 -12.49
CA ARG A 113 -4.30 6.98 -12.59
C ARG A 113 -5.05 8.03 -13.44
N PRO A 114 -5.33 9.23 -12.89
CA PRO A 114 -5.86 10.34 -13.69
C PRO A 114 -4.86 10.78 -14.77
N ARG A 115 -5.37 11.44 -15.82
CA ARG A 115 -4.51 12.06 -16.84
C ARG A 115 -3.70 13.20 -16.21
N LYS A 116 -2.45 13.35 -16.64
CA LYS A 116 -1.55 14.42 -16.15
C LYS A 116 -1.12 15.39 -17.26
N TYR A 117 -0.88 14.90 -18.47
CA TYR A 117 -0.26 15.68 -19.55
C TYR A 117 -1.23 16.01 -20.68
N ASP A 118 -2.14 15.09 -21.01
CA ASP A 118 -3.11 15.31 -22.08
C ASP A 118 -4.39 16.01 -21.57
N PRO A 119 -4.96 16.93 -22.37
CA PRO A 119 -6.23 17.55 -22.04
C PRO A 119 -7.39 16.53 -22.00
N GLY A 120 -8.43 16.89 -21.24
CA GLY A 120 -9.68 16.13 -21.09
C GLY A 120 -9.76 15.27 -19.83
N SER A 121 -11.00 14.97 -19.41
CA SER A 121 -11.28 14.04 -18.33
C SER A 121 -11.31 12.61 -18.87
N GLY A 122 -10.56 11.71 -18.25
CA GLY A 122 -10.74 10.30 -18.54
C GLY A 122 -12.09 9.79 -18.01
N VAL A 123 -12.65 8.78 -18.67
CA VAL A 123 -13.92 8.16 -18.28
C VAL A 123 -13.66 6.88 -17.46
N ASN A 124 -14.60 6.55 -16.57
CA ASN A 124 -14.63 5.26 -15.89
C ASN A 124 -15.11 4.16 -16.85
N VAL A 125 -14.45 3.00 -16.83
CA VAL A 125 -14.94 1.84 -17.59
C VAL A 125 -16.11 1.25 -16.79
N ASP A 126 -17.32 1.42 -17.31
CA ASP A 126 -18.54 0.84 -16.75
C ASP A 126 -18.85 -0.53 -17.38
N GLU A 127 -19.98 -1.13 -17.01
CA GLU A 127 -20.36 -2.47 -17.48
C GLU A 127 -20.60 -2.52 -19.00
N PHE A 128 -21.07 -1.41 -19.58
CA PHE A 128 -21.30 -1.32 -21.01
C PHE A 128 -19.96 -1.30 -21.75
N ILE A 129 -19.02 -0.46 -21.32
CA ILE A 129 -17.68 -0.39 -21.92
C ILE A 129 -16.93 -1.71 -21.71
N GLU A 130 -17.06 -2.35 -20.54
CA GLU A 130 -16.53 -3.70 -20.28
C GLU A 130 -17.05 -4.73 -21.30
N LYS A 131 -18.35 -4.67 -21.62
CA LYS A 131 -18.97 -5.56 -22.62
C LYS A 131 -18.39 -5.30 -24.01
N LEU A 132 -18.21 -4.04 -24.40
CA LEU A 132 -17.57 -3.68 -25.67
C LEU A 132 -16.13 -4.21 -25.76
N PHE A 133 -15.35 -4.08 -24.67
CA PHE A 133 -14.01 -4.66 -24.61
C PHE A 133 -14.04 -6.18 -24.79
N ARG A 134 -14.94 -6.89 -24.10
CA ARG A 134 -15.07 -8.35 -24.25
C ARG A 134 -15.37 -8.74 -25.70
N ILE A 135 -16.31 -8.05 -26.35
CA ILE A 135 -16.66 -8.31 -27.75
C ILE A 135 -15.45 -8.06 -28.66
N ALA A 136 -14.76 -6.94 -28.50
CA ALA A 136 -13.59 -6.61 -29.32
C ALA A 136 -12.46 -7.64 -29.15
N ILE A 137 -12.18 -8.03 -27.91
CA ILE A 137 -11.13 -9.00 -27.59
C ILE A 137 -11.49 -10.37 -28.17
N GLN A 138 -12.70 -10.86 -27.93
CA GLN A 138 -13.12 -12.20 -28.40
C GLN A 138 -13.19 -12.27 -29.93
N LYS A 139 -13.72 -11.24 -30.60
CA LYS A 139 -13.89 -11.25 -32.05
C LYS A 139 -12.60 -10.97 -32.82
N TYR A 140 -11.69 -10.17 -32.26
CA TYR A 140 -10.56 -9.65 -33.03
C TYR A 140 -9.18 -9.99 -32.47
N LEU A 141 -9.01 -10.20 -31.16
CA LEU A 141 -7.70 -10.53 -30.56
C LEU A 141 -7.54 -12.04 -30.31
N LEU A 142 -8.54 -12.69 -29.73
CA LEU A 142 -8.50 -14.10 -29.34
C LEU A 142 -9.06 -15.01 -30.45
N THR A 143 -8.54 -14.88 -31.66
CA THR A 143 -8.92 -15.72 -32.82
C THR A 143 -7.69 -16.45 -33.37
N GLU A 144 -7.88 -17.58 -34.05
CA GLU A 144 -6.78 -18.40 -34.59
C GLU A 144 -5.86 -17.64 -35.55
N LYS A 145 -6.43 -16.73 -36.35
CA LYS A 145 -5.65 -15.85 -37.24
C LYS A 145 -5.09 -14.61 -36.53
N GLY A 146 -5.66 -14.23 -35.37
CA GLY A 146 -5.28 -13.09 -34.54
C GLY A 146 -5.14 -11.77 -35.30
N TYR A 147 -6.12 -10.87 -35.23
CA TYR A 147 -5.92 -9.55 -35.83
C TYR A 147 -4.93 -8.72 -35.02
N SER A 148 -4.27 -7.78 -35.67
CA SER A 148 -3.36 -6.86 -35.00
C SER A 148 -4.11 -6.01 -33.97
N PHE A 149 -3.41 -5.64 -32.88
CA PHE A 149 -3.97 -4.77 -31.85
C PHE A 149 -4.54 -3.45 -32.42
N PRO A 150 -3.87 -2.74 -33.36
CA PRO A 150 -4.44 -1.54 -33.98
C PRO A 150 -5.78 -1.79 -34.70
N TYR A 151 -5.95 -2.95 -35.33
CA TYR A 151 -7.21 -3.31 -35.98
C TYR A 151 -8.31 -3.56 -34.95
N ALA A 152 -8.04 -4.36 -33.91
CA ALA A 152 -8.99 -4.62 -32.84
C ALA A 152 -9.40 -3.34 -32.10
N HIS A 153 -8.45 -2.42 -31.88
CA HIS A 153 -8.71 -1.11 -31.28
C HIS A 153 -9.63 -0.24 -32.16
N ARG A 154 -9.44 -0.25 -33.49
CA ARG A 154 -10.33 0.46 -34.42
C ARG A 154 -11.76 -0.09 -34.35
N ARG A 155 -11.91 -1.42 -34.36
CA ARG A 155 -13.23 -2.06 -34.21
C ARG A 155 -13.90 -1.75 -32.89
N PHE A 156 -13.13 -1.72 -31.79
CA PHE A 156 -13.65 -1.25 -30.51
C PHE A 156 -14.17 0.18 -30.60
N LYS A 157 -13.40 1.09 -31.23
CA LYS A 157 -13.78 2.49 -31.40
C LYS A 157 -15.08 2.62 -32.20
N ASP A 158 -15.22 1.89 -33.32
CA ASP A 158 -16.45 1.86 -34.12
C ASP A 158 -17.67 1.47 -33.24
N MET A 159 -17.53 0.44 -32.39
CA MET A 159 -18.60 -0.03 -31.50
C MET A 159 -18.91 0.93 -30.34
N TYR A 160 -17.96 1.77 -29.93
CA TYR A 160 -18.12 2.71 -28.82
C TYR A 160 -18.74 4.04 -29.28
N GLU A 161 -18.51 4.44 -30.52
CA GLU A 161 -19.04 5.67 -31.12
C GLU A 161 -20.43 5.49 -31.74
N THR A 162 -20.96 4.25 -31.78
CA THR A 162 -22.32 3.92 -32.23
C THR A 162 -23.32 4.00 -31.07
#